data_AF-A0A1G8APG4-F1
#
_entry.id   AF-A0A1G8APG4-F1
#
_cell.length_a   1.000
_cell.length_b   1.000
_cell.length_c   1.000
_cell.angle_alpha   90.00
_cell.angle_beta   90.00
_cell.angle_gamma   90.00
#
_symmetry.space_group_name_H-M   'P 1'
#
loop_
_entity.id
_entity.type
_entity.pdbx_description
1 polymer ?
#
loop_
_entity_poly.entity_id
_entity_poly.type
_entity_poly.pdbx_seq_one_letter_code
_entity_poly.pdbx_strand_id
1 'polypeptide(L)'
;MRDWAARNRDTSRSIKARWAANNIGYVNAKTATRRIARVRATPQWVPVEAFKPIYDAARVASELTGEACHVDHIVPSQGKGVSGLHVPWNLRVIFAKDNLSKGAKFIEELVA
;
A
#
# COMPACT_ATOMS: atom_id res chain seq x y z
N MET A 1 -10.19 23.20 4.67
CA MET A 1 -10.32 21.79 5.11
C MET A 1 -9.09 21.25 5.86
N ARG A 2 -7.84 21.48 5.42
CA ARG A 2 -6.62 20.94 6.08
C ARG A 2 -6.50 21.32 7.56
N ASP A 3 -6.87 22.55 7.90
CA ASP A 3 -6.84 23.07 9.27
C ASP A 3 -7.76 22.33 10.25
N TRP A 4 -8.91 21.85 9.79
CA TRP A 4 -9.82 21.08 10.65
C TRP A 4 -9.24 19.70 10.96
N ALA A 5 -8.70 19.03 9.95
CA ALA A 5 -8.11 17.69 10.10
C ALA A 5 -6.86 17.70 11.00
N ALA A 6 -6.06 18.76 10.95
CA ALA A 6 -4.92 18.94 11.85
C ALA A 6 -5.36 19.15 13.30
N ARG A 7 -6.33 20.05 13.53
CA ARG A 7 -6.85 20.37 14.87
C ARG A 7 -7.66 19.24 15.51
N ASN A 8 -8.26 18.36 14.70
CA ASN A 8 -9.09 17.24 15.18
C ASN A 8 -8.40 15.88 15.03
N ARG A 9 -7.08 15.86 14.85
CA ARG A 9 -6.30 14.64 14.64
C ARG A 9 -6.48 13.66 15.81
N ASP A 10 -6.35 14.14 17.04
CA ASP A 10 -6.41 13.29 18.23
C ASP A 10 -7.83 12.81 18.52
N THR A 11 -8.82 13.69 18.34
CA THR A 11 -10.24 13.31 18.39
C THR A 11 -10.55 12.22 17.36
N SER A 12 -10.12 12.39 16.12
CA SER A 12 -10.31 11.40 15.05
C SER A 12 -9.62 10.07 15.36
N ARG A 13 -8.42 10.10 15.93
CA ARG A 13 -7.70 8.90 16.37
C ARG A 13 -8.44 8.19 17.50
N SER A 14 -8.90 8.93 18.51
CA SER A 14 -9.66 8.39 19.64
C SER A 14 -10.97 7.73 19.19
N ILE A 15 -11.72 8.36 18.29
CA ILE A 15 -12.95 7.80 17.70
C ILE A 15 -12.65 6.50 16.96
N LYS A 16 -11.61 6.47 16.11
CA LYS A 16 -11.21 5.26 15.37
C LYS A 16 -10.76 4.14 16.30
N ALA A 17 -10.00 4.47 17.34
CA ALA A 17 -9.54 3.51 18.34
C ALA A 17 -10.72 2.88 19.09
N ARG A 18 -11.67 3.71 19.54
CA ARG A 18 -12.91 3.24 20.20
C ARG A 18 -13.75 2.36 19.28
N TRP A 19 -13.92 2.75 18.02
CA TRP A 19 -14.62 1.93 17.04
C TRP A 19 -13.91 0.58 16.83
N ALA A 20 -12.58 0.58 16.69
CA ALA A 20 -11.82 -0.66 16.51
C ALA A 20 -11.92 -1.58 17.73
N ALA A 21 -11.88 -1.04 18.94
CA ALA A 21 -12.06 -1.80 20.18
C ALA A 21 -13.46 -2.44 20.25
N ASN A 22 -14.50 -1.69 19.89
CA ASN A 22 -15.88 -2.18 19.86
C ASN A 22 -16.15 -3.16 18.70
N ASN A 23 -15.29 -3.21 17.68
CA ASN A 23 -15.44 -4.04 16.49
C ASN A 23 -14.26 -5.00 16.28
N ILE A 24 -13.65 -5.46 17.38
CA ILE A 24 -12.38 -6.20 17.35
C ILE A 24 -12.45 -7.46 16.48
N GLY A 25 -13.57 -8.19 16.51
CA GLY A 25 -13.77 -9.38 15.66
C GLY A 25 -13.72 -9.05 14.17
N TYR A 26 -14.37 -7.96 13.75
CA TYR A 26 -14.32 -7.49 12.36
C TYR A 26 -12.90 -7.04 11.96
N VAL A 27 -12.22 -6.29 12.83
CA VAL A 27 -10.85 -5.83 12.59
C VAL A 27 -9.89 -7.01 12.44
N ASN A 28 -10.02 -8.02 13.31
CA ASN A 28 -9.22 -9.24 13.26
C ASN A 28 -9.47 -10.01 11.98
N ALA A 29 -10.73 -10.23 11.60
CA ALA A 29 -11.09 -10.91 10.35
C ALA A 29 -10.51 -10.18 9.13
N LYS A 30 -10.69 -8.86 9.06
CA LYS A 30 -10.14 -8.04 7.97
C LYS A 30 -8.61 -8.10 7.89
N THR A 31 -7.93 -8.09 9.05
CA THR A 31 -6.47 -8.17 9.13
C THR A 31 -5.96 -9.54 8.70
N ALA A 32 -6.62 -10.62 9.13
CA ALA A 32 -6.31 -12.00 8.73
C ALA A 32 -6.45 -12.18 7.21
N THR A 33 -7.56 -11.72 6.62
CA THR A 33 -7.78 -11.76 5.17
C THR A 33 -6.68 -11.01 4.41
N ARG A 34 -6.31 -9.80 4.85
CA ARG A 34 -5.23 -9.02 4.23
C ARG A 34 -3.88 -9.73 4.33
N ARG A 35 -3.58 -10.40 5.45
CA ARG A 35 -2.35 -11.19 5.61
C ARG A 35 -2.31 -12.35 4.61
N ILE A 36 -3.39 -13.13 4.52
CA ILE A 36 -3.49 -14.28 3.61
C ILE A 36 -3.34 -13.82 2.16
N ALA A 37 -3.98 -12.72 1.78
CA ALA A 37 -3.85 -12.14 0.45
C ALA A 37 -2.40 -11.80 0.08
N ARG A 38 -1.64 -11.19 0.99
CA ARG A 38 -0.21 -10.91 0.75
C ARG A 38 0.61 -12.18 0.55
N VAL A 39 0.36 -13.19 1.38
CA VAL A 39 1.06 -14.48 1.27
C VAL A 39 0.75 -15.12 -0.07
N ARG A 40 -0.53 -15.18 -0.47
CA ARG A 40 -0.96 -15.74 -1.76
C ARG A 40 -0.41 -14.98 -2.96
N ALA A 41 -0.26 -13.66 -2.83
CA ALA A 41 0.31 -12.85 -3.89
C ALA A 41 1.83 -13.02 -4.01
N THR A 42 2.54 -13.53 -3.00
CA THR A 42 4.01 -13.61 -2.99
C THR A 42 4.47 -14.99 -3.46
N PRO A 43 4.95 -15.14 -4.70
CA PRO A 43 5.32 -16.45 -5.23
C PRO A 43 6.67 -16.89 -4.67
N GLN A 44 6.79 -18.17 -4.29
CA GLN A 44 8.03 -18.73 -3.73
C GLN A 44 9.19 -18.79 -4.72
N TRP A 45 8.90 -18.76 -6.02
CA TRP A 45 9.91 -18.82 -7.08
C TRP A 45 10.60 -17.46 -7.34
N VAL A 46 10.14 -16.37 -6.70
CA VAL A 46 10.84 -15.08 -6.76
C VAL A 46 11.77 -14.94 -5.55
N PRO A 47 13.09 -14.82 -5.77
CA PRO A 47 14.03 -14.56 -4.68
C PRO A 47 13.86 -13.15 -4.11
N VAL A 48 14.09 -12.97 -2.82
CA VAL A 48 13.90 -11.67 -2.14
C VAL A 48 14.85 -10.59 -2.71
N GLU A 49 16.00 -11.02 -3.21
CA GLU A 49 17.04 -10.21 -3.83
C GLU A 49 16.52 -9.48 -5.07
N ALA A 50 15.54 -10.05 -5.78
CA ALA A 50 14.95 -9.45 -6.98
C ALA A 50 14.16 -8.15 -6.68
N PHE A 51 13.74 -7.94 -5.42
CA PHE A 51 13.04 -6.73 -5.01
C PHE A 51 14.00 -5.61 -4.58
N LYS A 52 15.19 -5.96 -4.10
CA LYS A 52 16.15 -5.00 -3.51
C LYS A 52 16.42 -3.79 -4.41
N PRO A 53 16.70 -3.93 -5.72
CA PRO A 53 16.96 -2.79 -6.60
C PRO A 53 15.79 -1.79 -6.67
N ILE A 54 14.54 -2.27 -6.56
CA ILE A 54 13.33 -1.45 -6.66
C ILE A 54 13.16 -0.61 -5.39
N TYR A 55 13.39 -1.21 -4.21
CA TYR A 55 13.36 -0.50 -2.94
C TYR A 55 14.52 0.50 -2.82
N ASP A 56 15.72 0.13 -3.29
CA ASP A 56 16.85 1.05 -3.37
C ASP A 56 16.54 2.24 -4.29
N ALA A 57 15.92 1.99 -5.45
CA ALA A 57 15.49 3.04 -6.37
C ALA A 57 14.45 3.98 -5.73
N ALA A 58 13.50 3.47 -4.94
CA ALA A 58 12.55 4.31 -4.21
C ALA A 58 13.23 5.21 -3.17
N ARG A 59 14.24 4.67 -2.44
CA ARG A 59 15.05 5.45 -1.50
C ARG A 59 15.81 6.56 -2.21
N VAL A 60 16.54 6.21 -3.27
CA VAL A 60 17.33 7.18 -4.07
C VAL A 60 16.43 8.24 -4.69
N ALA A 61 15.27 7.86 -5.24
CA ALA A 61 14.30 8.82 -5.78
C ALA A 61 13.79 9.78 -4.70
N SER A 62 13.60 9.31 -3.47
CA SER A 62 13.20 10.17 -2.36
C SER A 62 14.27 11.19 -2.01
N GLU A 63 15.53 10.75 -1.98
CA GLU A 63 16.69 11.61 -1.70
C GLU A 63 16.91 12.67 -2.80
N LEU A 64 16.78 12.28 -4.07
CA LEU A 64 16.99 13.17 -5.22
C LEU A 64 15.88 14.21 -5.37
N THR A 65 14.63 13.84 -5.10
CA THR A 65 13.47 14.74 -5.30
C THR A 65 13.15 15.58 -4.07
N GLY A 66 13.62 15.17 -2.89
CA GLY A 66 13.19 15.75 -1.61
C GLY A 66 11.74 15.41 -1.24
N GLU A 67 11.04 14.60 -2.03
CA GLU A 67 9.69 14.11 -1.76
C GLU A 67 9.72 12.61 -1.48
N ALA A 68 8.90 12.12 -0.54
CA ALA A 68 8.85 10.69 -0.25
C ALA A 68 8.33 9.89 -1.46
N CYS A 69 9.07 8.86 -1.86
CA CYS A 69 8.67 7.85 -2.84
C CYS A 69 8.40 6.50 -2.16
N HIS A 70 7.43 5.75 -2.70
CA HIS A 70 7.05 4.41 -2.26
C HIS A 70 7.24 3.39 -3.39
N VAL A 71 7.32 2.12 -3.02
CA VAL A 71 7.13 1.00 -3.95
C VAL A 71 5.64 0.63 -3.97
N ASP A 72 5.02 0.70 -5.13
CA ASP A 72 3.60 0.40 -5.36
C ASP A 72 3.45 -0.78 -6.33
N HIS A 73 2.33 -1.49 -6.24
CA HIS A 73 1.96 -2.53 -7.19
C HIS A 73 1.22 -1.92 -8.39
N ILE A 74 1.69 -2.16 -9.61
CA ILE A 74 1.01 -1.74 -10.85
C ILE A 74 -0.40 -2.31 -10.88
N VAL A 75 -0.52 -3.63 -10.76
CA VAL A 75 -1.77 -4.36 -10.51
C VAL A 75 -1.93 -4.56 -9.00
N PRO A 76 -2.98 -4.04 -8.36
CA PRO A 76 -3.14 -4.13 -6.91
C PRO A 76 -3.27 -5.58 -6.45
N SER A 77 -2.68 -5.94 -5.31
CA SER A 77 -2.77 -7.29 -4.75
C SER A 77 -4.18 -7.67 -4.27
N GLN A 78 -5.04 -6.67 -4.04
CA GLN A 78 -6.42 -6.80 -3.54
C GLN A 78 -7.32 -5.73 -4.19
N GLY A 79 -7.34 -5.69 -5.52
CA GLY A 79 -8.27 -4.83 -6.26
C GLY A 79 -9.71 -5.37 -6.21
N LYS A 80 -10.68 -4.52 -6.58
CA LYS A 80 -12.11 -4.89 -6.59
C LYS A 80 -12.44 -6.00 -7.60
N GLY A 81 -11.73 -6.05 -8.72
CA GLY A 81 -11.95 -7.03 -9.80
C GLY A 81 -10.67 -7.67 -10.34
N VAL A 82 -9.51 -7.35 -9.77
CA VAL A 82 -8.21 -7.88 -10.21
C VAL A 82 -7.28 -8.05 -9.01
N SER A 83 -6.38 -9.03 -9.06
CA SER A 83 -5.35 -9.26 -8.06
C SER A 83 -4.02 -9.56 -8.73
N GLY A 84 -3.02 -8.71 -8.49
CA GLY A 84 -1.65 -8.88 -8.97
C GLY A 84 -0.75 -9.65 -7.99
N LEU A 85 0.27 -10.30 -8.53
CA LEU A 85 1.33 -10.95 -7.74
C LEU A 85 2.35 -9.92 -7.22
N HIS A 86 3.00 -10.20 -6.10
CA HIS A 86 4.14 -9.45 -5.60
C HIS A 86 5.41 -9.97 -6.27
N VAL A 87 5.68 -9.43 -7.45
CA VAL A 87 6.81 -9.80 -8.33
C VAL A 87 7.47 -8.53 -8.87
N PRO A 88 8.78 -8.53 -9.22
CA PRO A 88 9.51 -7.32 -9.57
C PRO A 88 8.85 -6.51 -10.71
N TRP A 89 8.36 -7.19 -11.74
CA TRP A 89 7.69 -6.56 -12.89
C TRP A 89 6.26 -6.06 -12.60
N ASN A 90 5.70 -6.37 -11.42
CA ASN A 90 4.45 -5.76 -10.95
C ASN A 90 4.71 -4.63 -9.94
N LEU A 91 5.96 -4.25 -9.69
CA LEU A 91 6.31 -3.17 -8.76
C LEU A 91 6.84 -1.96 -9.52
N ARG A 92 6.53 -0.77 -9.01
CA ARG A 92 7.05 0.50 -9.52
C ARG A 92 7.37 1.47 -8.39
N VAL A 93 8.30 2.38 -8.65
CA VAL A 93 8.53 3.55 -7.79
C VAL A 93 7.52 4.63 -8.13
N ILE A 94 6.90 5.24 -7.12
CA ILE A 94 5.89 6.30 -7.27
C ILE A 94 6.00 7.26 -6.09
N PHE A 95 5.64 8.54 -6.27
CA PHE A 95 5.52 9.45 -5.12
C PHE A 95 4.49 8.95 -4.11
N ALA A 96 4.78 9.16 -2.82
CA ALA A 96 3.93 8.74 -1.73
C ALA A 96 2.51 9.32 -1.84
N LYS A 97 2.40 10.59 -2.25
CA LYS A 97 1.12 11.28 -2.47
C LYS A 97 0.24 10.56 -3.50
N ASP A 98 0.85 10.09 -4.60
CA ASP A 98 0.14 9.44 -5.69
C ASP A 98 -0.21 7.99 -5.34
N ASN A 99 0.68 7.29 -4.62
CA ASN A 99 0.40 5.96 -4.09
C ASN A 99 -0.82 5.98 -3.14
N LEU A 100 -0.87 6.95 -2.23
CA LEU A 100 -1.97 7.13 -1.30
C LEU A 100 -3.29 7.47 -2.02
N SER A 101 -3.23 8.25 -3.10
CA SER A 101 -4.39 8.59 -3.93
C SER A 101 -4.90 7.39 -4.76
N LYS A 102 -3.97 6.58 -5.28
CA LYS A 102 -4.27 5.36 -6.05
C LYS A 102 -4.93 4.30 -5.16
N GLY A 103 -4.34 4.00 -4.00
CA GLY A 103 -4.82 2.92 -3.13
C GLY A 103 -4.88 1.57 -3.86
N ALA A 104 -5.99 0.85 -3.72
CA ALA A 104 -6.20 -0.47 -4.34
C ALA A 104 -6.87 -0.40 -5.73
N LYS A 105 -6.86 0.76 -6.39
CA LYS A 105 -7.41 0.92 -7.74
C LYS A 105 -6.49 0.28 -8.77
N PHE A 106 -7.10 -0.39 -9.74
CA PHE A 106 -6.43 -0.81 -10.96
C PHE A 106 -6.53 0.31 -11.98
N ILE A 107 -5.41 0.62 -12.63
CA ILE A 107 -5.28 1.66 -13.65
C ILE A 107 -4.76 0.93 -14.89
N GLU A 108 -5.61 0.81 -15.90
CA GLU A 108 -5.38 -0.03 -17.08
C GLU A 108 -4.20 0.46 -17.90
N GLU A 109 -4.01 1.79 -17.96
CA GLU A 109 -2.94 2.47 -18.67
C GLU A 109 -1.53 2.15 -18.13
N LEU A 110 -1.44 1.50 -16.97
CA LEU A 110 -0.17 1.06 -16.40
C LEU A 110 0.23 -0.36 -16.82
N VAL A 111 -0.64 -1.07 -17.52
CA VAL A 111 -0.40 -2.42 -18.04
C VAL A 111 -0.33 -2.29 -19.56
N ALA A 112 0.90 -2.17 -20.06
CA ALA A 112 1.21 -2.11 -21.49
C ALA A 112 2.23 -3.21 -21.84
#